data_AF-A0A947X684-F1
#
_entry.id   AF-A0A947X684-F1
#
_cell.length_a   1.000
_cell.length_b   1.000
_cell.length_c   1.000
_cell.angle_alpha   90.00
_cell.angle_beta   90.00
_cell.angle_gamma   90.00
#
_symmetry.space_group_name_H-M   'P 1'
#
loop_
_entity.id
_entity.type
_entity.pdbx_description
1 polymer ?
#
loop_
_entity_poly.entity_id
_entity_poly.type
_entity_poly.pdbx_seq_one_letter_code
_entity_poly.pdbx_strand_id
1 'polypeptide(L)'
;MAIRKPNSVKSAERLCELYAENASQIEVIDAVRASSIADANAVADRALVPLVEERDAIAAKLEPWWDEAKDELTAGKRKSVELGGCKIGTRTGKESLGIAGKVDEIVTKLKARRWAHGLLRTVTSLDKAA
;
A
#
# COMPACT_ATOMS: atom_id res chain seq x y z
N MET A 1 18.84 -26.89 22.71
CA MET A 1 19.64 -28.11 22.42
C MET A 1 20.50 -27.84 21.21
N ALA A 2 21.79 -28.20 21.22
CA ALA A 2 22.67 -28.03 20.07
C ALA A 2 22.61 -29.27 19.16
N ILE A 3 22.20 -29.12 17.89
CA ILE A 3 22.24 -30.19 16.89
C ILE A 3 23.70 -30.43 16.51
N ARG A 4 24.19 -31.65 16.70
CA ARG A 4 25.58 -32.04 16.38
C ARG A 4 25.66 -32.59 14.95
N LYS A 5 26.82 -32.44 14.31
CA LYS A 5 27.08 -33.03 13.00
C LYS A 5 26.93 -34.56 13.05
N PRO A 6 26.32 -35.19 12.05
CA PRO A 6 26.24 -36.65 11.99
C PRO A 6 27.65 -37.24 11.78
N ASN A 7 27.90 -38.38 12.40
CA ASN A 7 29.17 -39.12 12.30
C ASN A 7 29.02 -40.47 11.55
N SER A 8 27.81 -40.76 11.08
CA SER A 8 27.46 -41.97 10.32
C SER A 8 26.27 -41.70 9.39
N VAL A 9 26.10 -42.54 8.36
CA VAL A 9 24.97 -42.45 7.42
C VAL A 9 23.63 -42.54 8.16
N LYS A 10 23.47 -43.51 9.07
CA LYS A 10 22.24 -43.66 9.88
C LYS A 10 21.91 -42.44 10.74
N SER A 11 22.94 -41.76 11.28
CA SER A 11 22.73 -40.51 12.02
C SER A 11 22.34 -39.33 11.10
N ALA A 12 22.81 -39.33 9.86
CA ALA A 12 22.43 -38.32 8.87
C ALA A 12 20.98 -38.55 8.38
N GLU A 13 20.60 -39.79 8.10
CA GLU A 13 19.22 -40.18 7.76
C GLU A 13 18.23 -39.69 8.82
N ARG A 14 18.54 -39.92 10.11
CA ARG A 14 17.70 -39.45 11.20
C ARG A 14 17.57 -37.92 11.26
N LEU A 15 18.63 -37.18 10.96
CA LEU A 15 18.57 -35.72 10.89
C LEU A 15 17.75 -35.24 9.68
N CYS A 16 17.83 -35.94 8.55
CA CYS A 16 17.01 -35.65 7.37
C CYS A 16 15.51 -35.91 7.64
N GLU A 17 15.16 -37.00 8.33
CA GLU A 17 13.78 -37.27 8.77
C GLU A 17 13.26 -36.15 9.67
N LEU A 18 14.03 -35.76 10.69
CA LEU A 18 13.67 -34.66 11.59
C LEU A 18 13.56 -33.33 10.85
N TYR A 19 14.42 -33.07 9.87
CA TYR A 19 14.35 -31.88 9.03
C TYR A 19 13.05 -31.84 8.22
N ALA A 20 12.71 -32.96 7.56
CA ALA A 20 11.48 -33.06 6.78
C ALA A 20 10.22 -32.92 7.64
N GLU A 21 10.21 -33.53 8.83
CA GLU A 21 9.14 -33.39 9.81
C GLU A 21 8.99 -31.94 10.27
N ASN A 22 10.09 -31.28 10.65
CA ASN A 22 10.07 -29.87 11.04
C ASN A 22 9.61 -28.96 9.90
N ALA A 23 10.07 -29.20 8.67
CA ALA A 23 9.65 -28.43 7.50
C ALA A 23 8.14 -28.54 7.28
N SER A 24 7.58 -29.75 7.35
CA SER A 24 6.14 -29.97 7.25
C SER A 24 5.35 -29.29 8.38
N GLN A 25 5.85 -29.35 9.62
CA GLN A 25 5.22 -28.66 10.74
C GLN A 25 5.23 -27.14 10.58
N ILE A 26 6.34 -26.57 10.07
CA ILE A 26 6.44 -25.13 9.77
C ILE A 26 5.39 -24.75 8.72
N GLU A 27 5.27 -25.49 7.63
CA GLU A 27 4.28 -25.21 6.58
C GLU A 27 2.84 -25.22 7.11
N VAL A 28 2.51 -26.19 7.97
CA VAL A 28 1.19 -26.26 8.61
C VAL A 28 0.95 -25.04 9.51
N ILE A 29 1.93 -24.65 10.31
CA ILE A 29 1.82 -23.48 11.19
C ILE A 29 1.66 -22.20 10.37
N ASP A 30 2.41 -22.03 9.29
CA ASP A 30 2.31 -20.87 8.41
C ASP A 30 0.96 -20.81 7.70
N ALA A 31 0.40 -21.94 7.28
CA ALA A 31 -0.95 -22.00 6.71
C ALA A 31 -2.02 -21.58 7.72
N VAL A 32 -1.95 -22.07 8.96
CA VAL A 32 -2.87 -21.69 10.06
C VAL A 32 -2.74 -20.19 10.36
N ARG A 33 -1.51 -19.68 10.39
CA ARG A 33 -1.24 -18.26 10.60
C ARG A 33 -1.86 -17.41 9.50
N ALA A 34 -1.66 -17.78 8.24
CA ALA A 34 -2.22 -17.06 7.10
C ALA A 34 -3.75 -17.03 7.15
N SER A 35 -4.39 -18.16 7.47
CA SER A 35 -5.84 -18.22 7.67
C SER A 35 -6.30 -17.31 8.80
N SER A 36 -5.61 -17.34 9.94
CA SER A 36 -5.96 -16.53 11.12
C SER A 36 -5.86 -15.02 10.83
N ILE A 37 -4.85 -14.61 10.06
CA ILE A 37 -4.70 -13.21 9.60
C ILE A 37 -5.86 -12.84 8.67
N ALA A 38 -6.22 -13.71 7.73
CA ALA A 38 -7.32 -13.48 6.82
C ALA A 38 -8.66 -13.32 7.57
N ASP A 39 -8.92 -14.17 8.56
CA ASP A 39 -10.12 -14.09 9.39
C ASP A 39 -10.16 -12.80 10.23
N ALA A 40 -9.04 -12.42 10.84
CA ALA A 40 -8.94 -11.18 11.61
C ALA A 40 -9.19 -9.94 10.73
N ASN A 41 -8.61 -9.92 9.53
CA ASN A 41 -8.84 -8.85 8.56
C ASN A 41 -10.31 -8.82 8.11
N ALA A 42 -10.92 -9.97 7.83
CA ALA A 42 -12.32 -10.04 7.44
C ALA A 42 -13.27 -9.51 8.53
N VAL A 43 -12.96 -9.76 9.81
CA VAL A 43 -13.73 -9.19 10.93
C VAL A 43 -13.55 -7.68 11.00
N ALA A 44 -12.33 -7.19 10.88
CA ALA A 44 -12.05 -5.75 10.88
C ALA A 44 -12.75 -5.05 9.71
N ASP A 45 -12.68 -5.61 8.51
CA ASP A 45 -13.31 -5.07 7.31
C ASP A 45 -14.83 -4.99 7.47
N ARG A 46 -15.48 -6.04 7.99
CA ARG A 46 -16.93 -6.00 8.26
C ARG A 46 -17.34 -4.90 9.24
N ALA A 47 -16.50 -4.61 10.23
CA ALA A 47 -16.75 -3.53 11.18
C ALA A 47 -16.47 -2.14 10.56
N LEU A 48 -15.47 -2.04 9.69
CA LEU A 48 -15.05 -0.79 9.05
C LEU A 48 -15.98 -0.34 7.92
N VAL A 49 -16.44 -1.27 7.08
CA VAL A 49 -17.29 -0.98 5.92
C VAL A 49 -18.46 -0.03 6.24
N PRO A 50 -19.34 -0.31 7.21
CA PRO A 50 -20.48 0.57 7.48
C PRO A 50 -20.05 1.96 7.97
N LEU A 51 -18.94 2.06 8.72
CA LEU A 51 -18.42 3.34 9.20
C LEU A 51 -17.83 4.18 8.07
N VAL A 52 -17.17 3.54 7.11
CA VAL A 52 -16.65 4.20 5.90
C VAL A 52 -17.81 4.68 5.03
N GLU A 53 -18.82 3.85 4.81
CA GLU A 53 -20.02 4.21 4.05
C GLU A 53 -20.77 5.39 4.68
N GLU A 54 -20.95 5.38 6.01
CA GLU A 54 -21.59 6.47 6.74
C GLU A 54 -20.76 7.76 6.65
N ARG A 55 -19.44 7.67 6.87
CA ARG A 55 -18.53 8.81 6.75
C ARG A 55 -18.58 9.43 5.35
N ASP A 56 -18.57 8.59 4.32
CA ASP A 56 -18.57 9.05 2.92
C ASP A 56 -19.93 9.65 2.54
N ALA A 57 -21.03 9.10 3.06
CA ALA A 57 -22.36 9.68 2.92
C ALA A 57 -22.46 11.06 3.60
N ILE A 58 -21.88 11.23 4.79
CA ILE A 58 -21.80 12.53 5.48
C ILE A 58 -20.96 13.51 4.65
N ALA A 59 -19.80 13.10 4.17
CA ALA A 59 -18.92 13.94 3.34
C ALA A 59 -19.64 14.41 2.07
N ALA A 60 -20.38 13.53 1.39
CA ALA A 60 -21.15 13.87 0.20
C ALA A 60 -22.29 14.88 0.46
N LYS A 61 -22.75 15.03 1.70
CA LYS A 61 -23.70 16.09 2.10
C LYS A 61 -23.00 17.39 2.50
N LEU A 62 -21.84 17.28 3.15
CA LEU A 62 -21.08 18.44 3.60
C LEU A 62 -20.41 19.19 2.45
N GLU A 63 -19.99 18.49 1.39
CA GLU A 63 -19.31 19.11 0.24
C GLU A 63 -20.16 20.18 -0.47
N PRO A 64 -21.39 19.91 -0.94
CA PRO A 64 -22.21 20.94 -1.58
C PRO A 64 -22.60 22.06 -0.61
N TRP A 65 -22.87 21.72 0.65
CA TRP A 65 -23.15 22.73 1.69
C TRP A 65 -21.95 23.66 1.92
N TRP A 66 -20.73 23.12 1.94
CA TRP A 66 -19.52 23.93 2.09
C TRP A 66 -19.33 24.89 0.92
N ASP A 67 -19.64 24.47 -0.31
CA ASP A 67 -19.56 25.34 -1.47
C ASP A 67 -20.49 26.55 -1.40
N GLU A 68 -21.64 26.41 -0.75
CA GLU A 68 -22.59 27.50 -0.51
C GLU A 68 -22.19 28.36 0.69
N ALA A 69 -21.72 27.74 1.78
CA ALA A 69 -21.49 28.43 3.07
C ALA A 69 -20.07 29.01 3.23
N LYS A 70 -19.09 28.62 2.40
CA LYS A 70 -17.68 28.97 2.60
C LYS A 70 -17.41 30.48 2.63
N ASP A 71 -18.07 31.27 1.78
CA ASP A 71 -17.79 32.70 1.67
C ASP A 71 -18.28 33.45 2.91
N GLU A 72 -19.42 33.05 3.47
CA GLU A 72 -19.94 33.58 4.73
C GLU A 72 -19.05 33.18 5.91
N LEU A 73 -18.71 31.89 6.04
CA LEU A 73 -17.96 31.36 7.17
C LEU A 73 -16.50 31.80 7.20
N THR A 74 -15.91 32.08 6.03
CA THR A 74 -14.50 32.49 5.93
C THR A 74 -14.32 33.98 5.65
N ALA A 75 -15.42 34.69 5.42
CA ALA A 75 -15.44 36.08 4.92
C ALA A 75 -14.53 36.28 3.69
N GLY A 76 -14.33 35.23 2.88
CA GLY A 76 -13.38 35.20 1.76
C GLY A 76 -11.90 35.33 2.13
N LYS A 77 -11.55 35.37 3.43
CA LYS A 77 -10.17 35.60 3.91
C LYS A 77 -9.40 34.32 4.19
N ARG A 78 -10.10 33.21 4.46
CA ARG A 78 -9.51 31.91 4.85
C ARG A 78 -10.02 30.82 3.91
N LYS A 79 -9.20 29.78 3.71
CA LYS A 79 -9.56 28.62 2.86
C LYS A 79 -10.23 27.47 3.64
N SER A 80 -10.32 27.61 4.97
CA SER A 80 -10.82 26.58 5.88
C SER A 80 -11.29 27.18 7.20
N VAL A 81 -12.17 26.46 7.90
CA VAL A 81 -12.67 26.78 9.25
C VAL A 81 -12.71 25.50 10.11
N GLU A 82 -12.67 25.67 11.44
CA GLU A 82 -12.87 24.58 12.40
C GLU A 82 -14.33 24.55 12.85
N LEU A 83 -15.01 23.41 12.72
CA LEU A 83 -16.41 23.20 13.12
C LEU A 83 -16.54 21.83 13.78
N GLY A 84 -17.11 21.78 15.00
CA GLY A 84 -17.34 20.52 15.70
C GLY A 84 -16.08 19.69 15.96
N GLY A 85 -14.91 20.32 16.04
CA GLY A 85 -13.61 19.65 16.18
C GLY A 85 -13.03 19.10 14.87
N CYS A 86 -13.66 19.39 13.73
CA CYS A 86 -13.19 19.03 12.40
C CYS A 86 -12.83 20.26 11.57
N LYS A 87 -11.74 20.16 10.80
CA LYS A 87 -11.32 21.20 9.86
C LYS A 87 -11.96 20.97 8.49
N ILE A 88 -12.82 21.88 8.06
CA ILE A 88 -13.42 21.86 6.73
C ILE A 88 -12.81 22.97 5.86
N GLY A 89 -12.57 22.67 4.59
CA GLY A 89 -11.98 23.65 3.66
C GLY A 89 -11.65 23.05 2.31
N THR A 90 -11.31 23.92 1.37
CA THR A 90 -10.95 23.52 0.00
C THR A 90 -9.44 23.55 -0.16
N ARG A 91 -8.86 22.46 -0.68
CA ARG A 91 -7.44 22.37 -1.01
C ARG A 91 -7.26 21.89 -2.43
N THR A 92 -6.51 22.65 -3.23
CA THR A 92 -6.07 22.18 -4.55
C THR A 92 -5.03 21.09 -4.38
N GLY A 93 -5.34 19.88 -4.86
CA GLY A 93 -4.40 18.76 -4.96
C GLY A 93 -3.44 18.92 -6.15
N LYS A 94 -2.34 18.15 -6.14
CA LYS A 94 -1.53 17.93 -7.33
C LYS A 94 -1.96 16.59 -7.90
N GLU A 95 -2.70 16.60 -9.00
CA GLU A 95 -3.06 15.40 -9.73
C GLU A 95 -1.93 15.02 -10.69
N SER A 96 -1.59 13.73 -10.75
CA SER A 96 -0.74 13.18 -11.80
C SER A 96 -1.60 12.67 -12.93
N LEU A 97 -1.44 13.24 -14.13
CA LEU A 97 -2.17 12.78 -15.31
C LEU A 97 -1.53 11.50 -15.86
N GLY A 98 -2.35 10.47 -16.07
CA GLY A 98 -1.96 9.30 -16.85
C GLY A 98 -1.73 9.68 -18.31
N ILE A 99 -0.66 9.17 -18.92
CA ILE A 99 -0.39 9.39 -20.33
C ILE A 99 -1.01 8.24 -21.13
N ALA A 100 -1.77 8.57 -22.19
CA ALA A 100 -2.33 7.56 -23.09
C ALA A 100 -1.21 6.85 -23.88
N GLY A 101 -1.19 5.53 -23.86
CA GLY A 101 -0.26 4.69 -24.61
C GLY A 101 0.73 3.92 -23.74
N LYS A 102 1.67 3.22 -24.38
CA LYS A 102 2.71 2.43 -23.68
C LYS A 102 3.80 3.36 -23.15
N VAL A 103 4.04 3.31 -21.85
CA VAL A 103 5.00 4.16 -21.15
C VAL A 103 6.41 4.03 -21.74
N ASP A 104 6.85 2.83 -22.11
CA ASP A 104 8.20 2.60 -22.66
C ASP A 104 8.43 3.30 -24.01
N GLU A 105 7.42 3.31 -24.87
CA GLU A 105 7.47 4.02 -26.16
C GLU A 105 7.55 5.54 -25.94
N ILE A 106 6.80 6.03 -24.95
CA ILE A 106 6.78 7.45 -24.57
C ILE A 106 8.12 7.85 -23.96
N VAL A 107 8.67 7.04 -23.05
CA VAL A 107 9.99 7.25 -22.44
C VAL A 107 11.07 7.25 -23.51
N THR A 108 11.00 6.36 -24.49
CA THR A 108 11.95 6.34 -25.62
C THR A 108 11.87 7.62 -26.45
N LYS A 109 10.65 8.06 -26.79
CA LYS A 109 10.44 9.34 -27.50
C LYS A 109 10.92 10.54 -26.68
N LEU A 110 10.74 10.53 -25.35
CA LEU A 110 11.19 11.59 -24.45
C LEU A 110 12.70 11.61 -24.29
N LYS A 111 13.38 10.45 -24.20
CA LYS A 111 14.85 10.36 -24.16
C LYS A 111 15.50 11.03 -25.37
N ALA A 112 14.85 10.95 -26.54
CA ALA A 112 15.32 11.62 -27.76
C ALA A 112 15.17 13.15 -27.73
N ARG A 113 14.42 13.73 -26.77
CA ARG A 113 14.20 15.17 -26.66
C ARG A 113 15.14 15.79 -25.62
N ARG A 114 15.96 16.76 -26.07
CA ARG A 114 16.91 17.48 -25.21
C ARG A 114 16.26 18.13 -23.98
N TRP A 115 15.04 18.65 -24.10
CA TRP A 115 14.33 19.32 -23.01
C TRP A 115 13.82 18.34 -21.94
N ALA A 116 13.67 17.06 -22.25
CA ALA A 116 13.07 16.07 -21.35
C ALA A 116 14.09 15.40 -20.41
N HIS A 117 15.40 15.62 -20.63
CA HIS A 117 16.45 14.96 -19.85
C HIS A 117 16.36 15.24 -18.34
N GLY A 118 15.87 16.41 -17.92
CA GLY A 118 15.67 16.77 -16.51
C GLY A 118 14.35 16.30 -15.90
N LEU A 119 13.46 15.71 -16.71
CA LEU A 119 12.11 15.29 -16.31
C LEU A 119 11.96 13.77 -16.25
N LEU A 120 12.94 13.03 -16.76
CA LEU A 120 12.97 11.58 -16.73
C LEU A 120 13.66 11.09 -15.45
N ARG A 121 12.92 10.34 -14.63
CA ARG A 121 13.50 9.65 -13.48
C ARG A 121 14.31 8.46 -13.98
N THR A 122 15.61 8.46 -13.70
CA THR A 122 16.52 7.35 -13.99
C THR A 122 16.84 6.59 -12.70
N VAL A 123 16.72 5.26 -12.74
CA VAL A 123 17.20 4.37 -11.68
C VAL A 123 18.31 3.52 -12.27
N THR A 124 19.50 3.61 -11.67
CA THR A 124 20.67 2.83 -12.11
C THR A 124 20.89 1.71 -11.10
N SER A 125 21.04 0.48 -11.61
CA SER A 125 21.43 -0.69 -10.81
C SER A 125 22.57 -1.43 -11.50
N LEU A 126 23.41 -2.08 -10.70
CA LEU A 126 24.48 -2.92 -11.22
C LEU A 126 23.87 -4.20 -11.81
N ASP A 127 24.20 -4.49 -13.06
CA ASP A 127 23.87 -5.77 -13.68
C ASP A 127 24.77 -6.84 -13.08
N LYS A 128 24.18 -7.78 -12.34
CA LYS A 128 24.91 -8.84 -11.65
C LYS A 128 25.21 -10.04 -12.54
N ALA A 129 24.65 -10.08 -13.76
CA ALA A 129 24.77 -11.20 -14.68
C ALA A 129 25.69 -10.91 -15.89
N ALA A 130 26.09 -9.64 -16.08
CA ALA A 130 26.97 -9.19 -17.15
C ALA A 130 28.46 -9.22 -16.76
#